data_AF-A0A1M5HWJ4-F1
#
_entry.id   AF-A0A1M5HWJ4-F1
#
_cell.length_a   1.000
_cell.length_b   1.000
_cell.length_c   1.000
_cell.angle_alpha   90.00
_cell.angle_beta   90.00
_cell.angle_gamma   90.00
#
_symmetry.space_group_name_H-M   'P 1'
#
loop_
_entity.id
_entity.type
_entity.pdbx_description
1 polymer ?
#
loop_
_entity_poly.entity_id
_entity_poly.type
_entity_poly.pdbx_seq_one_letter_code
_entity_poly.pdbx_strand_id
1 'polypeptide(L)' 'MQTSKFTRIAVIVLVLLFLVLSVISCSTHTHTHTHTTSGKKIPPGQAKKMNGDKSAKAYAPGQQKKR' A
#
# COMPACT_ATOMS: atom_id res chain seq x y z
N MET A 1 -23.31 -16.61 -40.54
CA MET A 1 -22.15 -15.69 -40.48
C MET A 1 -20.90 -16.48 -40.12
N GLN A 2 -20.13 -16.93 -41.12
CA GLN A 2 -18.85 -17.59 -40.86
C GLN A 2 -17.82 -16.51 -40.55
N THR A 3 -17.70 -16.14 -39.26
CA THR A 3 -16.63 -15.23 -38.81
C THR A 3 -15.29 -15.87 -39.18
N SER A 4 -14.50 -15.20 -40.02
CA SER A 4 -13.17 -15.66 -40.42
C SER A 4 -12.33 -16.04 -39.19
N LYS A 5 -11.44 -17.04 -39.33
CA LYS A 5 -10.50 -17.44 -38.27
C LYS A 5 -9.72 -16.22 -37.73
N PHE A 6 -9.42 -15.26 -38.61
CA PHE A 6 -8.78 -14.00 -38.27
C PHE A 6 -9.65 -13.11 -37.37
N THR A 7 -10.96 -13.06 -37.60
CA THR A 7 -11.90 -12.31 -36.76
C THR A 7 -11.97 -12.90 -35.35
N ARG A 8 -11.95 -14.23 -35.22
CA ARG A 8 -11.92 -14.89 -33.90
C ARG A 8 -10.63 -14.60 -33.14
N ILE A 9 -9.48 -14.68 -33.83
CA ILE A 9 -8.19 -14.34 -33.24
C ILE A 9 -8.16 -12.87 -32.82
N ALA A 10 -8.64 -11.95 -33.67
CA ALA A 10 -8.70 -10.53 -33.35
C ALA A 10 -9.55 -10.22 -32.11
N VAL A 11 -10.71 -10.89 -31.97
CA VAL A 11 -11.57 -10.74 -30.78
C VAL A 11 -10.88 -11.26 -29.52
N ILE A 12 -10.21 -12.42 -29.60
CA ILE A 12 -9.47 -12.98 -28.45
C ILE A 12 -8.34 -12.04 -28.01
N VAL A 13 -7.56 -11.51 -28.96
CA VAL A 13 -6.48 -10.56 -28.68
C VAL A 13 -7.02 -9.28 -28.03
N LEU A 14 -8.13 -8.75 -28.53
CA LEU A 14 -8.76 -7.55 -27.98
C LEU A 14 -9.21 -7.74 -26.52
N VAL A 15 -9.82 -8.90 -26.21
CA VAL A 15 -10.27 -9.24 -24.84
C VAL A 15 -9.07 -9.39 -23.90
N LEU A 16 -8.01 -10.08 -24.33
CA LEU A 16 -6.80 -10.25 -23.54
C LEU A 16 -6.10 -8.91 -23.25
N LEU A 17 -6.03 -8.03 -24.24
CA LEU A 17 -5.47 -6.67 -24.07
C LEU A 17 -6.22 -5.89 -22.99
N PHE A 18 -7.56 -5.90 -23.05
CA PHE A 18 -8.41 -5.19 -22.10
C PHE A 18 -8.27 -5.72 -20.67
N LEU A 19 -8.13 -7.04 -20.51
CA LEU A 19 -7.90 -7.68 -19.22
C LEU A 19 -6.58 -7.23 -18.58
N VAL A 20 -5.49 -7.21 -19.35
CA VAL A 20 -4.17 -6.77 -18.85
C VAL A 20 -4.19 -5.30 -18.43
N LEU A 21 -4.80 -4.43 -19.23
CA LEU A 21 -4.95 -3.01 -18.90
C LEU A 21 -5.75 -2.77 -17.60
N SER A 22 -6.76 -3.59 -17.35
CA SER A 22 -7.61 -3.48 -16.16
C SER A 22 -6.85 -3.80 -14.86
N VAL A 23 -5.91 -4.76 -14.89
CA VAL A 23 -5.11 -5.14 -13.71
C VAL A 23 -4.05 -4.08 -13.37
N ILE A 24 -3.47 -3.43 -14.38
CA ILE A 24 -2.48 -2.35 -14.16
C ILE A 24 -3.10 -1.17 -13.40
N SER A 25 -4.40 -0.90 -13.63
CA SER A 25 -5.09 0.21 -12.95
C SER A 25 -5.39 -0.06 -11.47
N CYS A 26 -5.23 -1.28 -10.97
CA CYS A 26 -5.30 -1.59 -9.53
C CYS A 26 -4.00 -1.22 -8.79
N SER A 27 -3.42 -0.06 -9.09
CA SER A 27 -2.33 0.49 -8.29
C SER A 27 -2.92 0.97 -6.97
N THR A 28 -2.81 0.13 -5.93
CA THR A 28 -3.08 0.55 -4.57
C THR A 28 -2.13 1.70 -4.27
N HIS A 29 -2.66 2.92 -4.23
CA HIS A 29 -1.97 4.07 -3.67
C HIS A 29 -1.73 3.76 -2.20
N THR A 30 -0.62 3.08 -1.92
CA THR A 30 -0.10 3.01 -0.57
C THR A 30 0.25 4.45 -0.26
N HIS A 31 -0.52 5.07 0.63
CA HIS A 31 -0.06 6.23 1.37
C HIS A 31 1.16 5.75 2.17
N THR A 32 2.29 5.59 1.48
CA THR A 32 3.59 5.72 2.11
C THR A 32 3.54 7.13 2.64
N HIS A 33 3.35 7.23 3.96
CA HIS A 33 3.57 8.46 4.69
C HIS A 33 4.99 8.87 4.34
N THR A 34 5.13 9.67 3.29
CA THR A 34 6.33 10.41 2.98
C THR A 34 6.53 11.24 4.23
N HIS A 35 7.47 10.79 5.06
CA HIS A 35 7.99 11.49 6.21
C HIS A 35 8.70 12.74 5.69
N THR A 36 7.92 13.68 5.16
CA THR A 36 8.34 15.06 5.04
C THR A 36 8.37 15.61 6.46
N THR A 37 9.37 16.44 6.73
CA THR A 37 9.62 17.13 7.99
C THR A 37 10.49 16.34 8.98
N SER A 38 11.79 16.32 8.67
CA SER A 38 12.83 16.91 9.52
C SER A 38 12.43 17.10 11.00
N GLY A 39 12.90 16.19 11.87
CA GLY A 39 12.97 16.45 13.32
C GLY A 39 11.82 15.95 14.20
N LYS A 40 10.77 15.30 13.67
CA LYS A 40 9.68 14.81 14.53
C LYS A 40 9.95 13.40 15.06
N LYS A 41 10.09 13.29 16.39
CA LYS A 41 10.14 12.05 17.16
C LYS A 41 9.05 11.08 16.68
N ILE A 42 9.41 9.80 16.50
CA ILE A 42 8.49 8.72 16.14
C ILE A 42 7.30 8.75 17.10
N PRO A 43 6.04 8.78 16.62
CA PRO A 43 4.88 8.81 17.50
C PRO A 43 4.87 7.56 18.40
N PRO A 44 4.45 7.70 19.67
CA PRO A 44 4.61 6.65 20.67
C PRO A 44 3.92 5.34 20.31
N GLY A 45 2.84 5.39 19.50
CA GLY A 45 2.18 4.19 18.98
C GLY A 45 2.99 3.42 17.95
N GLN A 46 3.78 4.11 17.10
CA GLN A 46 4.70 3.47 16.17
C GLN A 46 5.93 2.93 16.91
N ALA A 47 6.50 3.71 17.84
CA ALA A 47 7.63 3.27 18.65
C ALA A 47 7.30 2.01 19.46
N LYS A 48 6.10 1.97 20.08
CA LYS A 48 5.56 0.77 20.75
C LYS A 48 5.53 -0.45 19.83
N LYS A 49 4.97 -0.30 18.62
CA LYS A 49 4.84 -1.40 17.65
C LYS A 49 6.20 -1.90 17.19
N MET A 50 7.15 -0.99 16.96
CA MET A 50 8.52 -1.36 16.58
C MET A 50 9.25 -2.11 17.70
N ASN A 51 9.06 -1.72 18.97
CA ASN A 51 9.75 -2.36 20.09
C ASN A 51 9.04 -3.62 20.64
N GLY A 52 7.85 -3.95 20.12
CA GLY A 52 7.06 -5.10 20.60
C GLY A 52 6.45 -4.92 21.99
N ASP A 53 6.45 -3.70 22.53
CA ASP A 53 5.99 -3.45 23.89
C ASP A 53 4.47 -3.46 24.02
N LYS A 54 3.97 -3.97 25.15
CA LYS A 54 2.53 -3.97 25.44
C LYS A 54 1.98 -2.57 25.75
N SER A 55 2.82 -1.58 26.05
CA SER A 55 2.39 -0.22 26.45
C SER A 55 3.20 0.90 25.79
N ALA A 56 2.52 1.97 25.34
CA ALA A 56 3.15 3.16 24.77
C ALA A 56 3.58 4.19 25.83
N LYS A 57 3.32 3.93 27.12
CA LYS A 57 3.57 4.88 28.21
C LYS A 57 5.04 5.31 28.29
N ALA A 58 5.98 4.40 28.03
CA ALA A 58 7.41 4.69 28.06
C ALA A 58 7.87 5.64 26.92
N TYR A 59 7.10 5.70 25.83
CA TYR A 59 7.42 6.49 24.64
C TYR A 59 6.69 7.83 24.60
N ALA A 60 5.68 8.03 25.46
CA ALA A 60 4.92 9.26 25.52
C ALA A 60 5.74 10.36 26.24
N PRO A 61 5.88 11.56 25.63
CA PRO A 61 6.59 12.67 26.27
C PRO A 61 5.88 13.07 27.57
N GLY A 62 6.62 13.09 28.68
CA GLY A 62 6.11 13.39 30.03
C GLY A 62 5.65 12.19 30.86
N GLN A 63 5.70 10.97 30.32
CA GLN A 63 5.25 9.74 31.01
C GLN A 63 6.39 8.76 31.34
N GLN A 64 7.65 9.21 31.32
CA GLN A 64 8.77 8.40 31.83
C GLN A 64 8.56 8.14 33.32
N LYS A 65 7.96 6.99 33.62
CA LYS A 65 7.83 6.45 34.97
C LYS A 65 9.24 6.36 35.55
N LYS A 66 9.56 7.19 36.54
CA LYS A 66 10.79 7.05 37.33
C LYS A 66 10.80 5.62 37.90
N ARG A 67 11.94 4.95 37.73
CA ARG A 67 12.16 3.61 38.27
C ARG A 67 12.31 3.68 39.77
#